data_AF-A0A813Q075-F1
#
_entry.id   AF-A0A813Q075-F1
#
_cell.length_a   1.000
_cell.length_b   1.000
_cell.length_c   1.000
_cell.angle_alpha   90.00
_cell.angle_beta   90.00
_cell.angle_gamma   90.00
#
_symmetry.space_group_name_H-M   'P 1'
#
loop_
_entity.id
_entity.type
_entity.pdbx_description
1 polymer ?
#
loop_
_entity_poly.entity_id
_entity_poly.type
_entity_poly.pdbx_seq_one_letter_code
_entity_poly.pdbx_strand_id
1 'polypeptide(L)'
;MRFLKLEQDFIELKCFNSSSSKHWKLISNIENGNSVKYHQPPTITLPDSTKTEVPIKISNIFAEHLEKVFSDDDLLNLENSEIPTETNSQVCHITQKEMLDSLSQLNTKAACGFDGISNKVLKNLPKKIINLIQNIFNASIKIGYVPYE
;
A
#
# COMPACT_ATOMS: atom_id res chain seq x y z
N MET A 1 -29.31 -6.49 22.24
CA MET A 1 -28.29 -7.37 21.60
C MET A 1 -27.46 -6.67 20.53
N ARG A 2 -28.06 -5.94 19.56
CA ARG A 2 -27.33 -5.24 18.48
C ARG A 2 -26.38 -4.12 18.96
N PHE A 3 -26.76 -3.39 20.01
CA PHE A 3 -25.98 -2.26 20.53
C PHE A 3 -24.70 -2.72 21.24
N LEU A 4 -24.80 -3.73 22.11
CA LEU A 4 -23.66 -4.36 22.77
C LEU A 4 -22.65 -4.95 21.78
N LYS A 5 -23.14 -5.53 20.67
CA LYS A 5 -22.29 -6.01 19.58
C LYS A 5 -21.50 -4.85 18.96
N LEU A 6 -22.18 -3.77 18.59
CA LEU A 6 -21.55 -2.59 18.00
C LEU A 6 -20.49 -1.98 18.92
N GLU A 7 -20.81 -1.85 20.21
CA GLU A 7 -19.90 -1.29 21.20
C GLU A 7 -18.65 -2.15 21.37
N GLN A 8 -18.82 -3.48 21.36
CA GLN A 8 -17.71 -4.42 21.35
C GLN A 8 -16.86 -4.32 20.08
N ASP A 9 -17.51 -4.19 18.91
CA ASP A 9 -16.85 -4.03 17.62
C ASP A 9 -16.04 -2.71 17.58
N PHE A 10 -16.57 -1.62 18.16
CA PHE A 10 -15.86 -0.34 18.29
C PHE A 10 -14.67 -0.40 19.25
N ILE A 11 -14.79 -1.11 20.38
CA ILE A 11 -13.68 -1.34 21.31
C ILE A 11 -12.58 -2.16 20.61
N GLU A 12 -12.95 -3.19 19.85
CA GLU A 12 -12.01 -4.01 19.09
C GLU A 12 -11.31 -3.20 17.99
N LEU A 13 -12.04 -2.30 17.32
CA LEU A 13 -11.49 -1.34 16.35
C LEU A 13 -10.54 -0.32 17.00
N LYS A 14 -10.78 0.09 18.24
CA LYS A 14 -9.87 1.01 18.97
C LYS A 14 -8.50 0.37 19.20
N CYS A 15 -8.45 -0.95 19.36
CA CYS A 15 -7.21 -1.71 19.47
C CYS A 15 -6.67 -2.19 18.11
N PHE A 16 -7.33 -1.85 17.00
CA PHE A 16 -6.94 -2.29 15.65
C PHE A 16 -5.52 -1.85 15.30
N ASN A 17 -5.13 -0.61 15.63
CA ASN A 17 -3.80 -0.08 15.33
C ASN A 17 -2.69 -0.54 16.30
N SER A 18 -3.00 -1.45 17.24
CA SER A 18 -1.98 -2.08 18.08
C SER A 18 -1.38 -3.28 17.35
N SER A 19 -0.05 -3.38 17.29
CA SER A 19 0.67 -4.52 16.66
C SER A 19 0.29 -5.88 17.24
N SER A 20 -0.31 -5.92 18.43
CA SER A 20 -0.83 -7.11 19.09
C SER A 20 -2.24 -7.56 18.66
N SER A 21 -2.93 -6.80 17.80
CA SER A 21 -4.32 -7.10 17.43
C SER A 21 -4.42 -8.43 16.66
N LYS A 22 -5.54 -9.14 16.82
CA LYS A 22 -5.82 -10.38 16.08
C LYS A 22 -5.79 -10.15 14.56
N HIS A 23 -6.15 -8.94 14.13
CA HIS A 23 -6.17 -8.52 12.73
C HIS A 23 -4.77 -8.43 12.15
N TRP A 24 -3.82 -7.79 12.86
CA TRP A 24 -2.43 -7.74 12.42
C TRP A 24 -1.76 -9.10 12.41
N LYS A 25 -2.12 -10.00 13.33
CA LYS A 25 -1.66 -11.40 13.28
C LYS A 25 -2.17 -12.13 12.03
N LEU A 26 -3.43 -11.93 11.66
CA LEU A 26 -4.00 -12.51 10.44
C LEU A 26 -3.31 -11.95 9.19
N ILE A 27 -3.12 -10.63 9.12
CA ILE A 27 -2.41 -9.94 8.02
C ILE A 27 -0.99 -10.47 7.90
N SER A 28 -0.22 -10.50 9.00
CA SER A 28 1.14 -11.05 9.03
C SER A 28 1.18 -12.49 8.54
N ASN A 29 0.21 -13.33 8.90
CA ASN A 29 0.13 -14.70 8.43
C ASN A 29 -0.13 -14.80 6.92
N ILE A 30 -0.96 -13.92 6.35
CA ILE A 30 -1.19 -13.85 4.90
C ILE A 30 0.07 -13.39 4.17
N GLU A 31 0.82 -12.47 4.76
CA GLU A 31 2.03 -11.91 4.16
C GLU A 31 3.21 -12.87 4.18
N ASN A 32 3.42 -13.54 5.33
CA ASN A 32 4.60 -14.34 5.62
C ASN A 32 4.35 -15.85 5.47
N GLY A 33 3.09 -16.30 5.44
CA GLY A 33 2.74 -17.71 5.55
C GLY A 33 3.23 -18.30 6.88
N ASN A 34 3.59 -19.59 6.88
CA ASN A 34 4.22 -20.25 8.04
C ASN A 34 5.72 -19.93 8.20
N SER A 35 6.31 -19.15 7.29
CA SER A 35 7.74 -18.85 7.31
C SER A 35 8.00 -17.46 7.86
N VAL A 36 8.62 -17.39 9.03
CA VAL A 36 9.23 -16.16 9.53
C VAL A 36 10.40 -15.84 8.60
N LYS A 37 10.17 -14.96 7.62
CA LYS A 37 11.26 -14.43 6.80
C LYS A 37 11.96 -13.37 7.63
N TYR A 38 13.08 -13.74 8.24
CA TYR A 38 14.02 -12.74 8.71
C TYR A 38 14.46 -11.94 7.49
N HIS A 39 14.04 -10.69 7.39
CA HIS A 39 14.57 -9.75 6.42
C HIS A 39 16.02 -9.51 6.78
N GLN A 40 16.92 -10.32 6.23
CA GLN A 40 18.33 -10.01 6.31
C GLN A 40 18.54 -8.70 5.53
N PRO A 41 19.13 -7.67 6.15
CA PRO A 41 19.46 -6.45 5.44
C PRO A 41 20.35 -6.80 4.23
N PRO A 42 20.16 -6.15 3.07
CA PRO A 42 20.92 -6.47 1.89
C PRO A 42 22.41 -6.25 2.14
N THR A 43 23.25 -7.21 1.77
CA THR A 43 24.70 -7.05 1.86
C THR A 43 25.17 -6.10 0.76
N ILE A 44 25.73 -4.94 1.14
CA ILE A 44 26.32 -3.98 0.19
C ILE A 44 27.83 -4.20 0.14
N THR A 45 28.37 -4.28 -1.08
CA THR A 45 29.82 -4.24 -1.31
C THR A 45 30.26 -2.78 -1.40
N LEU A 46 31.16 -2.40 -0.51
CA LEU A 46 31.77 -1.08 -0.43
C LEU A 46 32.86 -0.90 -1.51
N PRO A 47 33.28 0.34 -1.81
CA PRO A 47 34.35 0.61 -2.78
C PRO A 47 35.70 -0.05 -2.44
N ASP A 48 35.95 -0.32 -1.16
CA ASP A 48 37.13 -1.03 -0.65
C ASP A 48 37.01 -2.56 -0.76
N SER A 49 36.00 -3.06 -1.47
CA SER A 49 35.64 -4.48 -1.61
C SER A 49 35.21 -5.17 -0.30
N THR A 50 35.02 -4.41 0.79
CA THR A 50 34.45 -4.96 2.02
C THR A 50 32.93 -5.05 1.91
N LYS A 51 32.30 -5.92 2.71
CA LYS A 51 30.85 -6.11 2.72
C LYS A 51 30.27 -5.59 4.02
N THR A 52 29.14 -4.90 3.95
CA THR A 52 28.41 -4.44 5.13
C THR A 52 26.97 -4.94 5.13
N GLU A 53 26.53 -5.41 6.30
CA GLU A 53 25.15 -5.82 6.58
C GLU A 53 24.51 -4.94 7.67
N VAL A 54 25.24 -3.91 8.13
CA VAL A 54 24.77 -3.00 9.18
C VAL A 54 23.71 -2.06 8.61
N PRO A 55 22.44 -2.09 9.08
CA PRO A 55 21.33 -1.34 8.48
C PRO A 55 21.56 0.17 8.40
N ILE A 56 22.14 0.77 9.46
CA ILE A 56 22.43 2.21 9.50
C ILE A 56 23.46 2.58 8.43
N LYS A 57 24.52 1.76 8.27
CA LYS A 57 25.56 2.00 7.28
C LYS A 57 25.01 1.87 5.86
N ILE A 58 24.15 0.87 5.63
CA ILE A 58 23.43 0.67 4.38
C ILE A 58 22.55 1.89 4.04
N SER A 59 21.79 2.38 5.02
CA SER A 59 20.91 3.54 4.86
C SER A 59 21.69 4.79 4.45
N ASN A 60 22.83 5.05 5.08
CA ASN A 60 23.66 6.22 4.77
C ASN A 60 24.24 6.13 3.36
N ILE A 61 24.75 4.96 2.95
CA ILE A 61 25.28 4.75 1.59
C ILE A 61 24.19 4.99 0.53
N PHE A 62 22.96 4.50 0.79
CA PHE A 62 21.83 4.74 -0.10
C PHE A 62 21.48 6.23 -0.18
N ALA A 63 21.44 6.93 0.96
CA ALA A 63 21.15 8.36 1.00
C ALA A 63 22.17 9.17 0.19
N GLU A 64 23.47 8.92 0.40
CA GLU A 64 24.57 9.55 -0.36
C GLU A 64 24.47 9.24 -1.86
N HIS A 65 24.10 8.00 -2.23
CA HIS A 65 23.94 7.62 -3.62
C HIS A 65 22.77 8.36 -4.28
N LEU A 66 21.63 8.46 -3.62
CA LEU A 66 20.45 9.15 -4.14
C LEU A 66 20.69 10.65 -4.30
N GLU A 67 21.36 11.29 -3.33
CA GLU A 67 21.78 12.70 -3.42
C GLU A 67 22.67 12.93 -4.65
N LYS A 68 23.57 12.00 -4.96
CA LYS A 68 24.43 12.11 -6.14
C LYS A 68 23.68 11.87 -7.46
N VAL A 69 22.72 10.95 -7.47
CA VAL A 69 21.98 10.56 -8.68
C VAL A 69 20.94 11.59 -9.06
N PHE A 70 20.25 12.16 -8.08
CA PHE A 70 19.20 13.15 -8.28
C PHE A 70 19.75 14.53 -7.93
N SER A 71 20.06 15.33 -8.95
CA SER A 71 20.49 16.73 -8.81
C SER A 71 19.33 17.68 -9.14
N ASP A 72 19.41 18.93 -8.68
CA ASP A 72 18.33 19.92 -8.86
C ASP A 72 17.92 20.16 -10.34
N ASP A 73 18.80 19.88 -11.30
CA ASP A 73 18.52 19.95 -12.74
C ASP A 73 17.43 18.95 -13.21
N ASP A 74 17.21 17.84 -12.48
CA ASP A 74 16.17 16.86 -12.81
C ASP A 74 14.75 17.34 -12.46
N LEU A 75 14.62 18.28 -11.52
CA LEU A 75 13.32 18.82 -11.08
C LEU A 75 12.71 19.80 -12.09
N LEU A 76 13.54 20.42 -12.93
CA LEU A 76 13.11 21.41 -13.94
C LEU A 76 12.32 20.78 -15.11
N ASN A 77 12.36 19.44 -15.25
CA ASN A 77 11.64 18.72 -16.30
C ASN A 77 10.25 18.20 -15.86
N LEU A 78 9.85 18.40 -14.60
CA LEU A 78 8.58 17.88 -14.07
C LEU A 78 7.39 18.86 -14.24
N GLU A 79 7.63 20.13 -14.55
CA GLU A 79 6.61 21.19 -14.52
C GLU A 79 5.61 21.20 -15.70
N ASN A 80 5.75 20.34 -16.72
CA ASN A 80 4.90 20.39 -17.91
C ASN A 80 4.05 19.14 -18.15
N SER A 81 3.48 18.55 -17.10
CA SER A 81 2.38 17.59 -17.29
C SER A 81 1.06 18.33 -17.23
N GLU A 82 0.62 18.86 -18.37
CA GLU A 82 -0.73 19.40 -18.53
C GLU A 82 -1.74 18.30 -18.16
N ILE A 83 -2.52 18.55 -17.11
CA ILE A 83 -3.61 17.68 -16.68
C ILE A 83 -4.72 17.79 -17.74
N PRO A 84 -5.10 16.71 -18.44
CA PRO A 84 -6.14 16.78 -19.45
C PRO A 84 -7.48 17.18 -18.82
N THR A 85 -7.97 18.38 -19.15
CA THR A 85 -9.30 18.86 -18.78
C THR A 85 -10.32 18.44 -19.81
N GLU A 86 -10.65 17.14 -19.87
CA GLU A 86 -11.79 16.67 -20.65
C GLU A 86 -12.85 16.02 -19.74
N THR A 87 -13.76 16.84 -19.24
CA THR A 87 -15.00 16.39 -18.60
C THR A 87 -16.04 16.06 -19.67
N ASN A 88 -15.92 14.89 -20.29
CA ASN A 88 -17.03 14.26 -21.01
C ASN A 88 -17.53 13.10 -20.17
N SER A 89 -18.24 13.40 -19.07
CA SER A 89 -18.60 12.42 -18.04
C SER A 89 -19.83 11.62 -18.45
N GLN A 90 -19.63 10.57 -19.26
CA GLN A 90 -20.39 9.36 -18.98
C GLN A 90 -19.91 8.88 -17.61
N VAL A 91 -20.82 8.82 -16.63
CA VAL A 91 -20.50 8.33 -15.28
C VAL A 91 -20.01 6.89 -15.40
N CYS A 92 -18.68 6.74 -15.43
CA CYS A 92 -18.04 5.45 -15.54
C CYS A 92 -18.22 4.74 -14.20
N HIS A 93 -18.87 3.59 -14.21
CA HIS A 93 -19.10 2.78 -13.02
C HIS A 93 -18.20 1.55 -13.09
N ILE A 94 -17.34 1.37 -12.09
CA ILE A 94 -16.50 0.18 -11.96
C ILE A 94 -17.41 -1.01 -11.66
N THR A 95 -17.43 -1.98 -12.57
CA THR A 95 -18.13 -3.25 -12.43
C THR A 95 -17.37 -4.19 -11.49
N GLN A 96 -18.08 -5.21 -10.97
CA GLN A 96 -17.45 -6.20 -10.11
C GLN A 96 -16.38 -7.00 -10.85
N LYS A 97 -16.58 -7.22 -12.15
CA LYS A 97 -15.62 -7.90 -13.01
C LYS A 97 -14.33 -7.08 -13.14
N GLU A 98 -14.44 -5.80 -13.46
CA GLU A 98 -13.28 -4.91 -13.56
C GLU A 98 -12.51 -4.86 -12.24
N MET A 99 -13.21 -4.75 -11.10
CA MET A 99 -12.58 -4.78 -9.78
C MET A 99 -11.79 -6.07 -9.54
N LEU A 100 -12.37 -7.23 -9.85
CA LEU A 100 -11.71 -8.52 -9.68
C LEU A 100 -10.54 -8.71 -10.64
N ASP A 101 -10.70 -8.29 -11.90
CA ASP A 101 -9.65 -8.35 -12.92
C ASP A 101 -8.46 -7.49 -12.49
N SER A 102 -8.69 -6.26 -12.01
CA SER A 102 -7.65 -5.37 -11.45
C SER A 102 -6.96 -5.98 -10.23
N LEU A 103 -7.71 -6.54 -9.28
CA LEU A 103 -7.14 -7.21 -8.11
C LEU A 103 -6.25 -8.41 -8.53
N SER A 104 -6.67 -9.17 -9.56
CA SER A 104 -5.91 -10.33 -10.04
C SER A 104 -4.54 -9.93 -10.64
N GLN A 105 -4.45 -8.75 -11.23
CA GLN A 105 -3.26 -8.22 -11.89
C GLN A 105 -2.23 -7.63 -10.91
N LEU A 106 -2.60 -7.40 -9.63
CA LEU A 106 -1.68 -6.81 -8.65
C LEU A 106 -0.40 -7.65 -8.45
N ASN A 107 0.76 -7.01 -8.50
CA ASN A 107 2.03 -7.67 -8.22
C ASN A 107 2.17 -7.92 -6.71
N THR A 108 2.16 -9.18 -6.29
CA THR A 108 2.27 -9.59 -4.87
C THR A 108 3.66 -9.37 -4.26
N LYS A 109 4.66 -9.03 -5.08
CA LYS A 109 6.02 -8.68 -4.64
C LYS A 109 6.23 -7.17 -4.49
N ALA A 110 5.27 -6.34 -4.90
CA ALA A 110 5.35 -4.91 -4.66
C ALA A 110 5.27 -4.62 -3.16
N ALA A 111 5.93 -3.54 -2.74
CA ALA A 111 5.84 -3.03 -1.38
C ALA A 111 4.40 -2.58 -1.08
N CYS A 112 4.02 -2.60 0.20
CA CYS A 112 2.77 -1.99 0.65
C CYS A 112 2.87 -0.46 0.56
N GLY A 113 1.71 0.21 0.51
CA GLY A 113 1.64 1.65 0.66
C GLY A 113 1.91 2.09 2.10
N PHE A 114 1.70 3.39 2.35
CA PHE A 114 1.84 4.00 3.69
C PHE A 114 0.92 3.35 4.74
N ASP A 115 -0.23 2.84 4.31
CA ASP A 115 -1.22 2.13 5.13
C ASP A 115 -0.79 0.74 5.61
N GLY A 116 0.33 0.20 5.09
CA GLY A 116 0.80 -1.14 5.42
C GLY A 116 -0.03 -2.28 4.83
N ILE A 117 -0.95 -2.02 3.90
CA ILE A 117 -1.78 -3.05 3.27
C ILE A 117 -1.08 -3.55 2.00
N SER A 118 -0.59 -4.79 2.02
CA SER A 118 0.08 -5.35 0.85
C SER A 118 -0.89 -5.90 -0.22
N ASN A 119 -0.39 -6.00 -1.45
CA ASN A 119 -1.13 -6.61 -2.57
C ASN A 119 -1.53 -8.07 -2.32
N LYS A 120 -0.82 -8.79 -1.44
CA LYS A 120 -1.21 -10.14 -1.01
C LYS A 120 -2.51 -10.11 -0.20
N VAL A 121 -2.64 -9.14 0.70
CA VAL A 121 -3.85 -8.97 1.51
C VAL A 121 -5.01 -8.59 0.60
N LEU A 122 -4.82 -7.64 -0.31
CA LEU A 122 -5.85 -7.20 -1.27
C LEU A 122 -6.40 -8.36 -2.12
N LYS A 123 -5.53 -9.26 -2.59
CA LYS A 123 -5.93 -10.45 -3.36
C LYS A 123 -6.72 -11.49 -2.55
N ASN A 124 -6.58 -11.50 -1.23
CA ASN A 124 -7.24 -12.47 -0.34
C ASN A 124 -8.43 -11.88 0.41
N LEU A 125 -8.93 -10.70 0.00
CA LEU A 125 -10.07 -10.07 0.65
C LEU A 125 -11.36 -10.88 0.49
N PRO A 126 -12.20 -10.95 1.55
CA PRO A 126 -13.54 -11.50 1.41
C PRO A 126 -14.37 -10.72 0.40
N LYS A 127 -15.21 -11.41 -0.40
CA LYS A 127 -16.10 -10.79 -1.41
C LYS A 127 -16.93 -9.62 -0.86
N LYS A 128 -17.37 -9.69 0.40
CA LYS A 128 -18.11 -8.60 1.06
C LYS A 128 -17.29 -7.30 1.14
N ILE A 129 -16.00 -7.41 1.44
CA ILE A 129 -15.09 -6.26 1.52
C ILE A 129 -14.82 -5.71 0.11
N ILE A 130 -14.62 -6.58 -0.87
CA ILE A 130 -14.44 -6.18 -2.27
C ILE A 130 -15.64 -5.35 -2.76
N ASN A 131 -16.87 -5.77 -2.43
CA ASN A 131 -18.07 -5.01 -2.76
C ASN A 131 -18.13 -3.64 -2.06
N LEU A 132 -17.68 -3.55 -0.79
CA LEU A 132 -17.63 -2.27 -0.08
C LEU A 132 -16.62 -1.31 -0.72
N ILE A 133 -15.43 -1.81 -1.07
CA ILE A 133 -14.39 -1.03 -1.75
C ILE A 133 -14.91 -0.52 -3.10
N GLN A 134 -15.54 -1.40 -3.90
CA GLN A 134 -16.16 -1.02 -5.16
C GLN A 134 -17.19 0.11 -4.99
N ASN A 135 -18.04 0.03 -3.96
CA ASN A 135 -19.02 1.08 -3.66
C ASN A 135 -18.36 2.41 -3.31
N ILE A 136 -17.24 2.39 -2.58
CA ILE A 136 -16.47 3.59 -2.25
C ILE A 136 -15.93 4.23 -3.53
N PHE A 137 -15.25 3.47 -4.39
CA PHE A 137 -14.73 4.00 -5.65
C PHE A 137 -15.83 4.57 -6.56
N ASN A 138 -16.94 3.86 -6.71
CA ASN A 138 -18.07 4.33 -7.52
C ASN A 138 -18.74 5.57 -6.93
N ALA A 139 -18.78 5.69 -5.60
CA ALA A 139 -19.23 6.92 -4.95
C ALA A 139 -18.26 8.08 -5.23
N SER A 140 -16.95 7.85 -5.12
CA SER A 140 -15.92 8.85 -5.44
C SER A 140 -16.01 9.34 -6.89
N ILE A 141 -16.17 8.43 -7.86
CA ILE A 141 -16.35 8.79 -9.27
C ILE A 141 -17.64 9.60 -9.48
N LYS A 142 -18.74 9.17 -8.85
CA LYS A 142 -20.04 9.86 -8.95
C LYS A 142 -19.99 11.28 -8.38
N ILE A 143 -19.26 11.47 -7.27
CA ILE A 143 -19.15 12.77 -6.59
C ILE A 143 -18.06 13.63 -7.23
N GLY A 144 -17.15 13.03 -8.02
CA GLY A 144 -15.98 13.72 -8.56
C GLY A 144 -14.98 14.11 -7.47
N TYR A 145 -14.94 13.36 -6.35
CA TYR A 145 -14.11 13.67 -5.20
C TYR A 145 -13.30 12.45 -4.78
N VAL A 146 -11.99 12.62 -4.70
CA VAL A 146 -11.06 11.65 -4.11
C VAL A 146 -10.54 12.28 -2.81
N PRO A 147 -10.68 11.60 -1.66
CA PRO A 147 -10.14 12.10 -0.41
C PRO A 147 -8.62 12.22 -0.51
N TYR A 148 -8.09 13.35 -0.08
CA TYR A 148 -6.66 13.57 0.09
C TYR A 148 -6.24 13.11 1.50
N GLU A 149 -4.98 12.68 1.61
CA GLU A 149 -4.32 12.42 2.91
C GLU A 149 -4.09 13.71 3.70
#